data_AF-A0AA39SLD0-F1
#
_entry.id   AF-A0AA39SLD0-F1
#
_cell.length_a   1.000
_cell.length_b   1.000
_cell.length_c   1.000
_cell.angle_alpha   90.00
_cell.angle_beta   90.00
_cell.angle_gamma   90.00
#
_symmetry.space_group_name_H-M   'P 1'
#
loop_
_entity.id
_entity.type
_entity.pdbx_description
1 polymer ?
#
loop_
_entity_poly.entity_id
_entity_poly.type
_entity_poly.pdbx_seq_one_letter_code
_entity_poly.pdbx_strand_id
1 'polypeptide(L)'
;MKTIALAYFKKLFAYHPLQDSFDELPRFFPILEEGLSDELNKDVSDEEVKAGLFGIVILLFIASLTVVVEAYVSYDSRAITINGRRRILISGSIQYPGSTPEAHVFKSNSGACAAFLANYNQKTINAKVAFGNQHYNLPPWSISILPDCKNTVYNTARAGTQSSQMKISPVPLHGGFSWQAYNEADSSFTMYGLLEQINTTKMLQTTCGTRQRE
;
A
#
# COMPACT_ATOMS: atom_id res chain seq x y z
N MET A 1 2.72 -30.17 -33.14
CA MET A 1 2.48 -28.72 -32.88
C MET A 1 1.32 -28.45 -31.93
N LYS A 2 0.14 -29.10 -32.08
CA LYS A 2 -1.03 -28.89 -31.19
C LYS A 2 -0.75 -29.12 -29.69
N THR A 3 0.01 -30.15 -29.32
CA THR A 3 0.38 -30.45 -27.92
C THR A 3 1.35 -29.43 -27.30
N ILE A 4 2.22 -28.85 -28.12
CA ILE A 4 3.19 -27.83 -27.69
C ILE A 4 2.46 -26.49 -27.49
N ALA A 5 1.52 -26.15 -28.38
CA ALA A 5 0.69 -24.95 -28.27
C ALA A 5 -0.21 -25.00 -27.02
N LEU A 6 -0.86 -26.12 -26.72
CA LEU A 6 -1.72 -26.28 -25.53
C LEU A 6 -0.91 -26.24 -24.22
N ALA A 7 0.30 -26.81 -24.23
CA ALA A 7 1.23 -26.74 -23.10
C ALA A 7 1.74 -25.31 -22.87
N TYR A 8 1.96 -24.54 -23.93
CA TYR A 8 2.34 -23.13 -23.85
C TYR A 8 1.18 -22.23 -23.38
N PHE A 9 -0.05 -22.49 -23.83
CA PHE A 9 -1.24 -21.75 -23.39
C PHE A 9 -1.46 -21.90 -21.87
N LYS A 10 -1.37 -23.13 -21.34
CA LYS A 10 -1.42 -23.37 -19.88
C LYS A 10 -0.27 -22.71 -19.12
N LYS A 11 0.91 -22.54 -19.72
CA LYS A 11 2.07 -21.89 -19.12
C LYS A 11 1.96 -20.35 -19.09
N LEU A 12 1.34 -19.76 -20.12
CA LEU A 12 1.08 -18.32 -20.20
C LEU A 12 0.05 -17.85 -19.15
N PHE A 13 -0.99 -18.65 -18.88
CA PHE A 13 -1.95 -18.35 -17.81
C PHE A 13 -1.40 -18.59 -16.40
N ALA A 14 -0.44 -19.51 -16.23
CA ALA A 14 0.22 -19.76 -14.95
C ALA A 14 1.26 -18.68 -14.55
N TYR A 15 1.63 -17.79 -15.47
CA TYR A 15 2.62 -16.72 -15.25
C TYR A 15 2.00 -15.32 -15.07
N HIS A 16 0.68 -15.25 -14.89
CA HIS A 16 -0.04 -14.01 -14.57
C HIS A 16 -0.04 -13.74 -13.05
N PRO A 17 0.42 -12.57 -12.57
CA PRO A 17 0.28 -12.16 -11.16
C PRO A 17 -0.99 -11.32 -10.90
N LEU A 18 -1.98 -11.39 -11.78
CA LEU A 18 -3.27 -10.69 -11.65
C LEU A 18 -4.42 -11.71 -11.57
N GLN A 19 -4.55 -12.34 -10.41
CA GLN A 19 -5.65 -13.28 -10.11
C GLN A 19 -6.97 -12.56 -9.73
N ASP A 20 -6.97 -11.24 -9.53
CA ASP A 20 -8.11 -10.53 -8.91
C ASP A 20 -9.06 -9.82 -9.89
N SER A 21 -9.01 -10.06 -11.20
CA SER A 21 -9.86 -9.33 -12.17
C SER A 21 -10.48 -10.15 -13.31
N PHE A 22 -10.55 -11.49 -13.21
CA PHE A 22 -11.16 -12.33 -14.23
C PHE A 22 -12.14 -13.34 -13.63
N ASP A 23 -13.17 -12.85 -12.96
CA ASP A 23 -14.34 -13.67 -12.57
C ASP A 23 -15.53 -13.53 -13.54
N GLU A 24 -15.37 -12.88 -14.72
CA GLU A 24 -16.53 -12.57 -15.57
C GLU A 24 -16.40 -12.81 -17.09
N LEU A 25 -15.60 -13.78 -17.54
CA LEU A 25 -15.68 -14.22 -18.95
C LEU A 25 -15.65 -15.74 -19.15
N PRO A 26 -16.78 -16.43 -18.99
CA PRO A 26 -17.06 -17.69 -19.67
C PRO A 26 -18.01 -17.42 -20.85
N ARG A 27 -17.51 -17.45 -22.11
CA ARG A 27 -18.24 -18.02 -23.28
C ARG A 27 -17.61 -17.90 -24.68
N PHE A 28 -16.45 -17.31 -24.90
CA PHE A 28 -15.93 -17.12 -26.28
C PHE A 28 -15.04 -18.25 -26.83
N PHE A 29 -14.99 -19.41 -26.18
CA PHE A 29 -14.00 -20.46 -26.47
C PHE A 29 -14.38 -21.62 -27.42
N PRO A 30 -15.49 -21.63 -28.20
CA PRO A 30 -15.65 -22.67 -29.22
C PRO A 30 -15.95 -22.17 -30.65
N ILE A 31 -15.44 -21.00 -31.08
CA ILE A 31 -15.70 -20.50 -32.46
C ILE A 31 -14.42 -20.31 -33.30
N LEU A 32 -13.23 -20.32 -32.68
CA LEU A 32 -11.97 -20.11 -33.40
C LEU A 32 -11.18 -21.40 -33.71
N GLU A 33 -11.76 -22.59 -33.44
CA GLU A 33 -11.07 -23.87 -33.65
C GLU A 33 -11.40 -24.53 -35.00
N GLU A 34 -12.51 -24.16 -35.66
CA GLU A 34 -12.91 -24.74 -36.96
C GLU A 34 -12.54 -23.88 -38.19
N GLY A 35 -12.24 -22.60 -38.02
CA GLY A 35 -11.97 -21.70 -39.15
C GLY A 35 -10.53 -21.72 -39.70
N LEU A 36 -9.58 -22.31 -38.99
CA LEU A 36 -8.14 -22.21 -39.33
C LEU A 36 -7.51 -23.53 -39.81
N SER A 37 -8.26 -24.64 -39.79
CA SER A 37 -7.78 -25.92 -40.32
C SER A 37 -8.03 -26.10 -41.82
N ASP A 38 -9.05 -25.44 -42.37
CA ASP A 38 -9.47 -25.68 -43.77
C ASP A 38 -8.73 -24.81 -44.79
N GLU A 39 -8.15 -23.68 -44.37
CA GLU A 39 -7.33 -22.82 -45.24
C GLU A 39 -5.90 -23.38 -45.47
N LEU A 40 -5.47 -24.37 -44.66
CA LEU A 40 -4.10 -24.91 -44.69
C LEU A 40 -3.98 -26.24 -45.44
N ASN A 41 -4.85 -26.51 -46.41
CA ASN A 41 -4.71 -27.68 -47.27
C ASN A 41 -5.08 -27.43 -48.74
N LYS A 42 -4.95 -26.19 -49.21
CA LYS A 42 -5.05 -25.88 -50.65
C LYS A 42 -3.65 -25.71 -51.22
N ASP A 43 -3.34 -26.54 -52.21
CA ASP A 43 -2.11 -26.52 -53.00
C ASP A 43 -1.80 -25.10 -53.50
N VAL A 44 -0.86 -24.42 -52.85
CA VAL A 44 -0.24 -23.21 -53.39
C VAL A 44 1.27 -23.36 -53.22
N SER A 45 1.89 -23.70 -54.34
CA SER A 45 3.31 -23.59 -54.60
C SER A 45 3.68 -22.11 -54.62
N ASP A 46 4.16 -21.57 -53.52
CA ASP A 46 5.16 -20.50 -53.56
C ASP A 46 5.87 -20.46 -52.22
N GLU A 47 7.17 -20.75 -52.25
CA GLU A 47 8.08 -20.66 -51.11
C GLU A 47 8.03 -19.27 -50.47
N GLU A 48 7.71 -18.25 -51.27
CA GLU A 48 7.58 -16.84 -50.87
C GLU A 48 6.37 -16.59 -49.96
N VAL A 49 5.21 -17.23 -50.21
CA VAL A 49 4.00 -17.03 -49.39
C VAL A 49 4.14 -17.69 -48.01
N LYS A 50 4.79 -18.87 -47.96
CA LYS A 50 5.09 -19.55 -46.70
C LYS A 50 6.11 -18.78 -45.86
N ALA A 51 7.13 -18.21 -46.49
CA ALA A 51 8.09 -17.34 -45.81
C ALA A 51 7.42 -16.07 -45.25
N GLY A 52 6.51 -15.45 -46.01
CA GLY A 52 5.72 -14.30 -45.57
C GLY A 52 4.83 -14.60 -44.36
N LEU A 53 4.13 -15.74 -44.37
CA LEU A 53 3.28 -16.17 -43.25
C LEU A 53 4.11 -16.48 -42.00
N PHE A 54 5.28 -17.11 -42.15
CA PHE A 54 6.21 -17.34 -41.05
C PHE A 54 6.75 -16.02 -40.47
N GLY A 55 7.05 -15.05 -41.32
CA GLY A 55 7.45 -13.70 -40.93
C GLY A 55 6.38 -12.97 -40.12
N ILE A 56 5.11 -13.06 -40.53
CA ILE A 56 3.97 -12.46 -39.81
C ILE A 56 3.78 -13.13 -38.45
N VAL A 57 3.87 -14.46 -38.37
CA VAL A 57 3.78 -15.19 -37.09
C VAL A 57 4.92 -14.80 -36.15
N ILE A 58 6.15 -14.65 -36.66
CA ILE A 58 7.30 -14.18 -35.87
C ILE A 58 7.12 -12.74 -35.41
N LEU A 59 6.61 -11.85 -36.27
CA LEU A 59 6.30 -10.46 -35.92
C LEU A 59 5.23 -10.36 -34.82
N LEU A 60 4.17 -11.16 -34.91
CA LEU A 60 3.13 -11.24 -33.87
C LEU A 60 3.68 -11.84 -32.57
N PHE A 61 4.59 -12.80 -32.65
CA PHE A 61 5.28 -13.38 -31.49
C PHE A 61 6.19 -12.36 -30.80
N ILE A 62 6.95 -11.57 -31.56
CA ILE A 62 7.80 -10.48 -31.06
C ILE A 62 6.93 -9.35 -30.47
N ALA A 63 5.84 -8.96 -31.12
CA ALA A 63 4.91 -7.97 -30.60
C ALA A 63 4.28 -8.42 -29.25
N SER A 64 3.93 -9.70 -29.13
CA SER A 64 3.44 -10.28 -27.86
C SER A 64 4.52 -10.35 -26.77
N LEU A 65 5.80 -10.41 -27.12
CA LEU A 65 6.92 -10.34 -26.18
C LEU A 65 7.19 -8.90 -25.69
N THR A 66 6.67 -7.88 -26.37
CA THR A 66 6.86 -6.46 -26.00
C THR A 66 5.84 -5.90 -25.00
N VAL A 67 5.09 -6.75 -24.28
CA VAL A 67 4.26 -6.27 -23.16
C VAL A 67 5.19 -5.79 -22.04
N VAL A 68 5.47 -4.49 -22.04
CA VAL A 68 6.21 -3.82 -21.00
C VAL A 68 5.33 -3.82 -19.74
N VAL A 69 5.71 -4.63 -18.75
CA VAL A 69 5.08 -4.60 -17.43
C VAL A 69 5.63 -3.38 -16.70
N GLU A 70 4.90 -2.27 -16.70
CA GLU A 70 5.23 -1.12 -15.87
C GLU A 70 4.57 -1.28 -14.50
N ALA A 71 5.39 -1.45 -13.45
CA ALA A 71 4.92 -1.44 -12.08
C ALA A 71 4.93 0.01 -11.57
N TYR A 72 3.76 0.54 -11.20
CA TYR A 72 3.64 1.90 -10.69
C TYR A 72 3.71 1.90 -9.16
N VAL A 73 4.72 2.59 -8.61
CA VAL A 73 4.95 2.72 -7.16
C VAL A 73 4.70 4.17 -6.72
N SER A 74 3.84 4.36 -5.73
CA SER A 74 3.45 5.68 -5.21
C SER A 74 3.29 5.67 -3.69
N TYR A 75 3.43 6.84 -3.04
CA TYR A 75 3.48 6.98 -1.58
C TYR A 75 2.56 8.10 -1.07
N ASP A 76 1.70 7.80 -0.09
CA ASP A 76 0.64 8.71 0.41
C ASP A 76 0.78 9.08 1.90
N SER A 77 2.01 9.18 2.42
CA SER A 77 2.34 9.45 3.84
C SER A 77 1.89 8.37 4.84
N ARG A 78 0.99 7.46 4.45
CA ARG A 78 0.46 6.38 5.29
C ARG A 78 0.87 5.00 4.78
N ALA A 79 1.10 4.84 3.48
CA ALA A 79 1.52 3.57 2.90
C ALA A 79 2.29 3.75 1.58
N ILE A 80 3.09 2.74 1.25
CA ILE A 80 3.56 2.49 -0.12
C ILE A 80 2.45 1.75 -0.87
N THR A 81 2.13 2.23 -2.07
CA THR A 81 1.13 1.65 -2.98
C THR A 81 1.83 1.12 -4.23
N ILE A 82 1.45 -0.09 -4.65
CA ILE A 82 1.96 -0.75 -5.85
C ILE A 82 0.76 -1.07 -6.73
N ASN A 83 0.74 -0.53 -7.96
CA ASN A 83 -0.38 -0.63 -8.90
C ASN A 83 -1.72 -0.20 -8.27
N GLY A 84 -1.70 0.90 -7.50
CA GLY A 84 -2.90 1.48 -6.87
C GLY A 84 -3.43 0.73 -5.63
N ARG A 85 -2.79 -0.36 -5.20
CA ARG A 85 -3.19 -1.10 -3.98
C ARG A 85 -2.13 -1.00 -2.88
N ARG A 86 -2.58 -0.84 -1.63
CA ARG A 86 -1.72 -0.92 -0.42
C ARG A 86 -1.29 -2.37 -0.22
N ARG A 87 0.02 -2.62 -0.15
CA ARG A 87 0.57 -3.97 0.06
C ARG A 87 1.60 -3.96 1.19
N ILE A 88 1.60 -5.02 2.00
CA ILE A 88 2.61 -5.27 3.02
C ILE A 88 3.69 -6.16 2.39
N LEU A 89 4.95 -5.72 2.40
CA LEU A 89 6.07 -6.52 1.90
C LEU A 89 6.62 -7.38 3.05
N ILE A 90 6.29 -8.68 3.05
CA ILE A 90 6.68 -9.64 4.11
C ILE A 90 7.88 -10.50 3.66
N SER A 91 8.86 -9.91 2.98
CA SER A 91 10.11 -10.61 2.66
C SER A 91 11.29 -9.70 2.93
N GLY A 92 11.73 -9.70 4.19
CA GLY A 92 12.91 -8.97 4.64
C GLY A 92 13.99 -9.95 5.07
N SER A 93 15.21 -9.79 4.55
CA SER A 93 16.39 -10.38 5.17
C SER A 93 16.95 -9.36 6.16
N ILE A 94 17.04 -9.73 7.44
CA ILE A 94 17.73 -8.92 8.44
C ILE A 94 19.21 -9.25 8.33
N GLN A 95 20.00 -8.31 7.84
CA GLN A 95 21.45 -8.43 7.85
C GLN A 95 21.92 -7.65 9.07
N TYR A 96 22.49 -8.35 10.05
CA TYR A 96 23.08 -7.72 11.23
C TYR A 96 24.55 -7.37 10.92
N PRO A 97 24.88 -6.14 10.49
CA PRO A 97 26.22 -5.63 10.76
C PRO A 97 26.34 -5.58 12.29
N GLY A 98 27.31 -6.28 12.87
CA GLY A 98 27.39 -6.64 14.30
C GLY A 98 27.54 -5.50 15.32
N SER A 99 26.99 -4.33 15.07
CA SER A 99 26.73 -3.24 16.02
C SER A 99 26.01 -2.14 15.25
N THR A 100 25.13 -1.40 15.93
CA THR A 100 24.51 -0.17 15.41
C THR A 100 25.50 0.59 14.53
N PRO A 101 25.16 0.88 13.27
CA PRO A 101 23.81 0.94 12.69
C PRO A 101 23.34 -0.34 11.96
N GLU A 102 22.03 -0.64 12.00
CA GLU A 102 21.39 -1.83 11.39
C GLU A 102 20.78 -1.54 10.00
N ALA A 103 20.67 -2.56 9.14
CA ALA A 103 20.07 -2.46 7.81
C ALA A 103 19.02 -3.56 7.58
N HIS A 104 17.77 -3.16 7.35
CA HIS A 104 16.69 -4.07 6.94
C HIS A 104 16.46 -3.96 5.44
N VAL A 105 16.65 -5.06 4.70
CA VAL A 105 16.57 -5.06 3.24
C VAL A 105 15.46 -5.99 2.77
N PHE A 106 14.60 -5.46 1.91
CA PHE A 106 13.50 -6.15 1.27
C PHE A 106 13.79 -6.25 -0.21
N LYS A 107 13.86 -7.47 -0.74
CA LYS A 107 14.08 -7.72 -2.17
C LYS A 107 12.94 -8.57 -2.72
N SER A 108 12.46 -8.21 -3.89
CA SER A 108 11.51 -9.01 -4.66
C SER A 108 12.26 -9.88 -5.68
N ASN A 109 11.67 -11.02 -6.04
CA ASN A 109 12.16 -11.85 -7.16
C ASN A 109 12.12 -11.11 -8.51
N SER A 110 11.32 -10.04 -8.60
CA SER A 110 11.28 -9.14 -9.77
C SER A 110 12.47 -8.17 -9.85
N GLY A 111 13.34 -8.14 -8.84
CA GLY A 111 14.48 -7.22 -8.77
C GLY A 111 14.21 -5.91 -8.02
N ALA A 112 12.96 -5.64 -7.62
CA ALA A 112 12.65 -4.48 -6.77
C ALA A 112 13.35 -4.60 -5.40
N CYS A 113 13.91 -3.50 -4.88
CA CYS A 113 14.69 -3.49 -3.65
C CYS A 113 14.36 -2.26 -2.81
N ALA A 114 14.03 -2.45 -1.53
CA ALA A 114 13.90 -1.37 -0.55
C ALA A 114 14.76 -1.65 0.69
N ALA A 115 15.35 -0.61 1.28
CA ALA A 115 16.17 -0.73 2.47
C ALA A 115 15.83 0.34 3.52
N PHE A 116 15.93 -0.06 4.80
CA PHE A 116 15.81 0.82 5.95
C PHE A 116 17.11 0.77 6.74
N LEU A 117 17.79 1.90 6.84
CA LEU A 117 19.03 2.03 7.61
C LEU A 117 18.70 2.71 8.93
N ALA A 118 18.96 2.03 10.05
CA ALA A 118 18.59 2.49 11.38
C ALA A 118 19.83 2.77 12.24
N ASN A 119 19.87 3.96 12.82
CA ASN A 119 20.80 4.31 13.88
C ASN A 119 20.05 4.34 15.23
N TYR A 120 20.12 3.24 15.98
CA TYR A 120 19.54 3.14 17.32
C TYR A 120 20.38 3.78 18.42
N ASN A 121 21.52 4.40 18.07
CA ASN A 121 22.29 5.16 19.05
C ASN A 121 21.51 6.44 19.41
N GLN A 122 21.08 6.53 20.67
CA GLN A 122 20.36 7.68 21.22
C GLN A 122 21.29 8.85 21.58
N LYS A 123 22.62 8.64 21.61
CA LYS A 123 23.59 9.74 21.82
C LYS A 123 23.61 10.66 20.62
N THR A 124 24.05 11.91 20.80
CA THR A 124 24.19 12.94 19.75
C THR A 124 25.19 12.61 18.62
N ILE A 125 25.63 11.36 18.50
CA ILE A 125 26.63 10.90 17.55
C ILE A 125 25.93 10.41 16.27
N ASN A 126 26.30 11.03 15.15
CA ASN A 126 25.90 10.53 13.83
C ASN A 126 26.65 9.23 13.51
N ALA A 127 25.95 8.24 12.97
CA ALA A 127 26.54 6.98 12.53
C ALA A 127 26.79 6.99 11.02
N LYS A 128 27.98 6.59 10.59
CA LYS A 128 28.29 6.39 9.17
C LYS A 128 28.11 4.92 8.81
N VAL A 129 27.00 4.60 8.13
CA VAL A 129 26.72 3.24 7.64
C VAL A 129 27.39 3.05 6.30
N ALA A 130 28.07 1.93 6.07
CA ALA A 130 28.36 1.44 4.73
C ALA A 130 27.25 0.47 4.31
N PHE A 131 26.53 0.77 3.23
CA PHE A 131 25.47 -0.09 2.72
C PHE A 131 25.53 -0.13 1.19
N GLY A 132 25.68 -1.33 0.63
CA GLY A 132 26.07 -1.49 -0.78
C GLY A 132 27.44 -0.86 -1.06
N ASN A 133 27.54 -0.09 -2.14
CA ASN A 133 28.77 0.65 -2.51
C ASN A 133 28.76 2.11 -2.04
N GLN A 134 27.88 2.47 -1.09
CA GLN A 134 27.69 3.85 -0.65
C GLN A 134 27.76 3.98 0.88
N HIS A 135 28.02 5.20 1.34
CA HIS A 135 28.03 5.56 2.75
C HIS A 135 26.89 6.53 3.07
N TYR A 136 26.18 6.25 4.16
CA TYR A 136 25.05 7.06 4.63
C TYR A 136 25.36 7.62 6.01
N ASN A 137 25.11 8.92 6.18
CA ASN A 137 25.26 9.58 7.46
C ASN A 137 23.89 9.67 8.16
N LEU A 138 23.72 8.87 9.21
CA LEU A 138 22.47 8.76 9.95
C LEU A 138 22.55 9.58 11.23
N PRO A 139 21.67 10.57 11.42
CA PRO A 139 21.49 11.23 12.71
C PRO A 139 21.22 10.22 13.85
N PRO A 140 21.45 10.63 15.10
CA PRO A 140 20.99 9.91 16.29
C PRO A 140 19.53 9.50 16.18
N TRP A 141 19.22 8.30 16.67
CA TRP A 141 17.85 7.81 16.80
C TRP A 141 17.00 8.01 15.53
N SER A 142 17.56 7.64 14.37
CA SER A 142 16.93 7.91 13.08
C SER A 142 16.93 6.70 12.16
N ILE A 143 15.95 6.69 11.26
CA ILE A 143 15.80 5.68 10.21
C ILE A 143 15.78 6.40 8.85
N SER A 144 16.67 6.00 7.96
CA SER A 144 16.69 6.44 6.55
C SER A 144 16.02 5.39 5.66
N ILE A 145 15.14 5.84 4.76
CA ILE A 145 14.35 4.99 3.85
C ILE A 145 14.91 5.13 2.44
N LEU A 146 15.29 3.99 1.84
CA LEU A 146 15.84 3.88 0.49
C LEU A 146 14.92 2.96 -0.35
N PRO A 147 14.00 3.49 -1.16
CA PRO A 147 13.03 2.68 -1.91
C PRO A 147 13.63 1.94 -3.10
N ASP A 148 14.88 2.23 -3.46
CA ASP A 148 15.69 1.61 -4.52
C ASP A 148 16.99 0.99 -3.99
N CYS A 149 17.14 0.91 -2.66
CA CYS A 149 18.37 0.50 -1.96
C CYS A 149 19.62 1.37 -2.25
N LYS A 150 19.46 2.57 -2.83
CA LYS A 150 20.56 3.47 -3.19
C LYS A 150 20.35 4.92 -2.72
N ASN A 151 19.18 5.49 -2.99
CA ASN A 151 18.91 6.89 -2.71
C ASN A 151 18.01 7.03 -1.48
N THR A 152 18.47 7.80 -0.48
CA THR A 152 17.63 8.12 0.68
C THR A 152 16.57 9.15 0.28
N VAL A 153 15.30 8.79 0.35
CA VAL A 153 14.17 9.71 0.07
C VAL A 153 13.60 10.35 1.33
N TYR A 154 13.76 9.69 2.47
CA TYR A 154 13.23 10.17 3.75
C TYR A 154 14.14 9.75 4.91
N ASN A 155 14.23 10.60 5.92
CA ASN A 155 14.86 10.28 7.20
C ASN A 155 14.01 10.82 8.34
N THR A 156 13.77 10.01 9.38
CA THR A 156 12.85 10.35 10.48
C THR A 156 13.31 11.52 11.35
N ALA A 157 14.61 11.84 11.40
CA ALA A 157 15.15 12.96 12.17
C ALA A 157 15.26 14.26 11.33
N ARG A 158 15.03 14.19 10.02
CA ARG A 158 15.06 15.35 9.13
C ARG A 158 13.65 15.82 8.84
N ALA A 159 13.18 16.80 9.61
CA ALA A 159 11.91 17.46 9.35
C ALA A 159 12.01 18.32 8.06
N GLY A 160 11.36 17.88 6.99
CA GLY A 160 11.24 18.65 5.74
C GLY A 160 10.09 19.67 5.76
N THR A 161 9.34 19.73 6.85
CA THR A 161 8.18 20.63 7.02
C THR A 161 8.44 21.65 8.11
N GLN A 162 7.84 22.83 7.98
CA GLN A 162 7.89 23.85 9.02
C GLN A 162 7.04 23.42 10.22
N SER A 163 7.53 23.70 11.43
CA SER A 163 6.76 23.52 12.66
C SER A 163 5.84 24.71 12.89
N SER A 164 4.58 24.45 13.22
CA SER A 164 3.62 25.46 13.69
C SER A 164 3.63 25.55 15.21
N GLN A 165 3.78 26.74 15.78
CA GLN A 165 3.59 26.96 17.21
C GLN A 165 2.14 27.35 17.49
N MET A 166 1.47 26.65 18.42
CA MET A 166 0.12 26.99 18.84
C MET A 166 0.15 28.29 19.65
N LYS A 167 -0.63 29.28 19.21
CA LYS A 167 -0.81 30.53 19.95
C LYS A 167 -2.29 30.74 20.21
N ILE A 168 -2.68 30.71 21.48
CA ILE A 168 -4.02 31.11 21.92
C ILE A 168 -3.93 32.58 22.29
N SER A 169 -4.43 33.46 21.40
CA SER A 169 -4.52 34.89 21.69
C SER A 169 -5.96 35.21 22.09
N PRO A 170 -6.20 35.88 23.23
CA PRO A 170 -7.55 36.30 23.59
C PRO A 170 -8.06 37.29 22.54
N VAL A 171 -9.31 37.12 22.12
CA VAL A 171 -9.99 38.11 21.27
C VAL A 171 -10.35 39.31 22.15
N PRO A 172 -10.00 40.55 21.77
CA PRO A 172 -10.29 41.73 22.59
C PRO A 172 -11.81 41.96 22.68
N LEU A 173 -12.39 41.58 23.81
CA LEU A 173 -13.74 41.94 24.24
C LEU A 173 -13.64 43.19 25.11
N HIS A 174 -14.28 44.29 24.67
CA HIS A 174 -14.41 45.50 25.48
C HIS A 174 -15.33 45.19 26.68
N GLY A 175 -14.77 45.19 27.89
CA GLY A 175 -15.52 45.02 29.13
C GLY A 175 -15.68 43.58 29.64
N GLY A 176 -15.13 42.57 28.96
CA GLY A 176 -15.20 41.16 29.40
C GLY A 176 -16.62 40.58 29.37
N PHE A 177 -16.79 39.39 29.95
CA PHE A 177 -18.11 38.75 30.08
C PHE A 177 -18.77 39.13 31.40
N SER A 178 -20.04 39.53 31.35
CA SER A 178 -20.87 39.75 32.54
C SER A 178 -21.51 38.42 32.95
N TRP A 179 -20.95 37.78 33.98
CA TRP A 179 -21.46 36.52 34.51
C TRP A 179 -22.44 36.76 35.66
N GLN A 180 -23.51 35.96 35.70
CA GLN A 180 -24.37 35.80 36.86
C GLN A 180 -24.12 34.43 37.47
N ALA A 181 -24.18 34.34 38.79
CA ALA A 181 -23.96 33.09 39.52
C ALA A 181 -25.26 32.66 40.23
N TYR A 182 -25.52 31.35 40.22
CA TYR A 182 -26.57 30.72 40.99
C TYR A 182 -25.92 29.67 41.89
N ASN A 183 -26.15 29.76 43.20
CA ASN A 183 -25.71 28.75 44.14
C ASN A 183 -26.79 27.68 44.24
N GLU A 184 -26.44 26.46 43.84
CA GLU A 184 -27.33 25.31 44.01
C GLU A 184 -27.46 24.97 45.50
N ALA A 185 -28.68 24.63 45.93
CA ALA A 185 -28.95 24.21 47.30
C ALA A 185 -28.59 22.74 47.50
N ASP A 186 -28.10 22.40 48.69
CA ASP A 186 -27.87 21.01 49.08
C ASP A 186 -29.20 20.25 49.10
N SER A 187 -29.25 19.16 48.34
CA SER A 187 -30.37 18.22 48.34
C SER A 187 -29.85 16.80 48.57
N SER A 188 -30.51 16.05 49.45
CA SER A 188 -30.14 14.67 49.75
C SER A 188 -31.38 13.78 49.77
N PHE A 189 -31.19 12.52 49.41
CA PHE A 189 -32.17 11.45 49.56
C PHE A 189 -31.53 10.32 50.36
N THR A 190 -32.33 9.56 51.09
CA THR A 190 -31.84 8.52 52.01
C THR A 190 -32.12 7.12 51.47
N MET A 191 -31.17 6.21 51.68
CA MET A 191 -31.29 4.77 51.38
C MET A 191 -30.50 3.99 52.45
N TYR A 192 -30.90 2.75 52.72
CA TYR A 192 -30.08 1.83 53.50
C TYR A 192 -28.92 1.29 52.65
N GLY A 193 -27.69 1.69 52.97
CA GLY A 193 -26.46 1.24 52.30
C GLY A 193 -25.97 2.17 51.18
N LEU A 194 -24.81 1.82 50.60
CA LEU A 194 -24.21 2.56 49.50
C LEU A 194 -24.84 2.13 48.16
N LEU A 195 -25.18 3.11 47.31
CA LEU A 195 -25.74 2.88 45.98
C LEU A 195 -24.69 3.13 44.89
N GLU A 196 -24.85 2.42 43.77
CA GLU A 196 -24.04 2.61 42.56
C GLU A 196 -24.57 3.81 41.75
N GLN A 197 -23.69 4.69 41.27
CA GLN A 197 -24.03 6.00 40.71
C GLN A 197 -24.81 5.91 39.39
N ILE A 198 -24.46 4.99 38.49
CA ILE A 198 -25.12 4.83 37.19
C ILE A 198 -26.57 4.36 37.39
N ASN A 199 -26.78 3.40 38.28
CA ASN A 199 -28.11 2.90 38.64
C ASN A 199 -28.93 3.95 39.39
N THR A 200 -28.28 4.78 40.22
CA THR A 200 -28.92 5.86 40.98
C THR A 200 -29.37 7.02 40.09
N THR A 201 -28.52 7.44 39.16
CA THR A 201 -28.80 8.56 38.23
C THR A 201 -29.53 8.11 36.96
N LYS A 202 -29.64 6.79 36.75
CA LYS A 202 -30.21 6.11 35.58
C LYS A 202 -29.70 6.64 34.22
N MET A 203 -28.54 7.32 34.22
CA MET A 203 -28.04 8.13 33.10
C MET A 203 -29.18 8.82 32.35
N LEU A 204 -30.10 9.50 33.06
CA LEU A 204 -31.21 10.28 32.50
C LEU A 204 -31.66 9.78 31.10
N GLN A 205 -32.08 8.51 31.01
CA GLN A 205 -32.65 7.99 29.76
C GLN A 205 -33.96 8.72 29.51
N THR A 206 -33.89 9.86 28.83
CA THR A 206 -35.04 10.48 28.16
C THR A 206 -35.48 9.51 27.07
N THR A 207 -36.34 8.57 27.43
CA THR A 207 -37.21 7.92 26.45
C THR A 207 -38.24 8.97 26.04
N CYS A 208 -38.09 9.47 24.81
CA CYS A 208 -39.07 10.33 24.17
C CYS A 208 -40.40 9.56 24.09
N GLY A 209 -41.38 9.94 24.91
CA GLY A 209 -42.70 9.31 24.91
C GLY A 209 -43.45 9.61 23.62
N THR A 210 -43.84 8.58 22.87
CA THR A 210 -44.77 8.73 21.75
C THR A 210 -46.15 9.11 22.32
N ARG A 211 -46.60 10.31 21.94
CA ARG A 211 -47.96 10.82 22.19
C ARG A 211 -48.99 9.85 21.60
N GLN A 212 -49.69 9.10 22.43
CA GLN A 212 -50.93 8.43 22.03
C GLN A 212 -51.96 9.54 21.74
N ARG A 213 -52.41 9.63 20.49
CA ARG A 213 -53.65 10.34 20.13
C ARG A 213 -54.79 9.38 20.41
N GLU A 214 -55.66 9.74 21.34
CA GLU A 214 -57.08 9.38 21.28
C GLU A 214 -57.82 10.40 20.41
#